data_AF-A0A5M9N3D7-F1
#
_entry.id   AF-A0A5M9N3D7-F1
#
_cell.length_a   1.000
_cell.length_b   1.000
_cell.length_c   1.000
_cell.angle_alpha   90.00
_cell.angle_beta   90.00
_cell.angle_gamma   90.00
#
_symmetry.space_group_name_H-M   'P 1'
#
loop_
_entity.id
_entity.type
_entity.pdbx_description
1 polymer ?
#
loop_
_entity_poly.entity_id
_entity_poly.type
_entity_poly.pdbx_seq_one_letter_code
_entity_poly.pdbx_strand_id
1 'polypeptide(L)'
;MKRYLLGMLCAFGITGCADHVVEPEGTSIEVVPIHYQFNAQSQDHTVVEQRFEAFIQRYQLEGSTAQWQIIVNGSSPQPLVSVLDEVLANNHIAQSQVEHQVNNTSNRFSVSVIATDMQVRLEVCQQQKVGHYGYSKLGCYTDGNRWQSMVNPEKSL
;
A
#
# COMPACT_ATOMS: atom_id res chain seq x y z
N MET A 1 52.97 40.60 -28.20
CA MET A 1 51.55 40.82 -27.79
C MET A 1 50.55 39.98 -28.60
N LYS A 2 50.57 40.01 -29.95
CA LYS A 2 49.60 39.28 -30.80
C LYS A 2 49.52 37.75 -30.58
N ARG A 3 50.64 37.11 -30.22
CA ARG A 3 50.72 35.66 -29.91
C ARG A 3 50.10 35.28 -28.54
N TYR A 4 50.16 36.18 -27.56
CA TYR A 4 49.55 35.95 -26.24
C TYR A 4 48.03 36.10 -26.26
N LEU A 5 47.53 37.00 -27.11
CA LEU A 5 46.09 37.21 -27.34
C LEU A 5 45.41 35.98 -27.98
N LEU A 6 46.09 35.32 -28.91
CA LEU A 6 45.58 34.09 -29.55
C LEU A 6 45.54 32.91 -28.56
N GLY A 7 46.55 32.79 -27.70
CA GLY A 7 46.58 31.77 -26.65
C GLY A 7 45.48 31.96 -25.61
N MET A 8 45.19 33.22 -25.25
CA MET A 8 44.11 33.54 -24.32
C MET A 8 42.73 33.23 -24.92
N LEU A 9 42.50 33.54 -26.19
CA LEU A 9 41.24 33.22 -26.89
C LEU A 9 41.01 31.70 -26.99
N CYS A 10 42.07 30.92 -27.26
CA CYS A 10 41.98 29.47 -27.27
C CYS A 10 41.70 28.89 -25.87
N ALA A 11 42.24 29.48 -24.80
CA ALA A 11 41.98 29.01 -23.43
C ALA A 11 40.52 29.23 -22.98
N PHE A 12 39.87 30.31 -23.43
CA PHE A 12 38.45 30.55 -23.15
C PHE A 12 37.51 29.70 -24.02
N GLY A 13 37.96 29.21 -25.17
CA GLY A 13 37.14 28.37 -26.06
C GLY A 13 36.93 26.94 -25.57
N ILE A 14 37.67 26.48 -24.55
CA ILE A 14 37.63 25.10 -24.04
C ILE A 14 36.79 24.96 -22.77
N THR A 15 36.20 26.04 -22.26
CA THR A 15 35.21 25.94 -21.17
C THR A 15 33.86 25.52 -21.77
N GLY A 16 33.76 24.24 -22.14
CA GLY A 16 32.48 23.64 -22.51
C GLY A 16 31.61 23.53 -21.26
N CYS A 17 30.34 23.93 -21.38
CA CYS A 17 29.32 23.57 -20.41
C CYS A 17 29.20 22.04 -20.45
N ALA A 18 29.79 21.35 -19.47
CA ALA A 18 29.44 19.96 -19.24
C ALA A 18 27.96 19.95 -18.86
N ASP A 19 27.13 19.29 -19.66
CA ASP A 19 25.72 19.12 -19.35
C ASP A 19 25.62 18.42 -17.99
N HIS A 20 24.95 19.07 -17.04
CA HIS A 20 24.74 18.51 -15.72
C HIS A 20 23.67 17.44 -15.82
N VAL A 21 24.10 16.20 -16.07
CA VAL A 21 23.22 15.03 -16.01
C VAL A 21 23.00 14.68 -14.54
N VAL A 22 21.76 14.81 -14.07
CA VAL A 22 21.35 14.32 -12.76
C VAL A 22 21.53 12.80 -12.75
N GLU A 23 22.24 12.29 -11.75
CA GLU A 23 22.44 10.85 -11.60
C GLU A 23 21.09 10.12 -11.51
N PRO A 24 20.94 8.95 -12.17
CA PRO A 24 19.71 8.18 -12.08
C PRO A 24 19.48 7.75 -10.62
N GLU A 25 18.49 8.34 -9.96
CA GLU A 25 17.98 7.85 -8.69
C GLU A 25 16.88 6.80 -8.93
N GLY A 26 16.85 5.78 -8.07
CA GLY A 26 15.87 4.70 -8.12
C GLY A 26 14.47 5.18 -7.70
N THR A 27 13.46 4.35 -7.95
CA THR A 27 12.08 4.64 -7.53
C THR A 27 11.93 4.61 -6.01
N SER A 28 11.11 5.50 -5.46
CA SER A 28 10.59 5.32 -4.10
C SER A 28 9.40 4.37 -4.10
N ILE A 29 9.38 3.41 -3.17
CA ILE A 29 8.26 2.49 -2.94
C ILE A 29 7.69 2.82 -1.57
N GLU A 30 6.48 3.33 -1.54
CA GLU A 30 5.78 3.64 -0.29
C GLU A 30 4.85 2.49 0.05
N VAL A 31 4.94 2.00 1.29
CA VAL A 31 4.00 0.98 1.81
C VAL A 31 3.11 1.66 2.84
N VAL A 32 1.80 1.72 2.54
CA VAL A 32 0.83 2.41 3.38
C VAL A 32 -0.22 1.42 3.92
N PRO A 33 -0.58 1.51 5.20
CA PRO A 33 -1.66 0.69 5.75
C PRO A 33 -3.02 1.22 5.27
N ILE A 34 -3.88 0.31 4.85
CA ILE A 34 -5.30 0.55 4.59
C ILE A 34 -6.10 -0.16 5.66
N HIS A 35 -6.99 0.59 6.32
CA HIS A 35 -7.86 0.06 7.36
C HIS A 35 -9.28 -0.07 6.82
N TYR A 36 -9.80 -1.29 6.79
CA TYR A 36 -11.20 -1.59 6.55
C TYR A 36 -11.89 -1.82 7.88
N GLN A 37 -13.02 -1.15 8.12
CA GLN A 37 -13.72 -1.25 9.40
C GLN A 37 -15.16 -1.71 9.20
N PHE A 38 -15.52 -2.74 9.96
CA PHE A 38 -16.88 -3.25 10.10
C PHE A 38 -17.38 -2.98 11.51
N ASN A 39 -18.58 -2.42 11.64
CA ASN A 39 -19.21 -2.13 12.93
C ASN A 39 -20.65 -2.63 12.95
N ALA A 40 -21.03 -3.33 14.02
CA ALA A 40 -22.39 -3.81 14.23
C ALA A 40 -22.82 -3.69 15.70
N GLN A 41 -24.11 -3.40 15.91
CA GLN A 41 -24.74 -3.29 17.23
C GLN A 41 -26.01 -4.17 17.24
N SER A 42 -25.83 -5.48 17.06
CA SER A 42 -26.93 -6.46 17.03
C SER A 42 -26.53 -7.71 17.80
N GLN A 43 -27.37 -8.16 18.72
CA GLN A 43 -27.17 -9.44 19.42
C GLN A 43 -27.57 -10.64 18.55
N ASP A 44 -28.25 -10.41 17.43
CA ASP A 44 -28.57 -11.47 16.47
C ASP A 44 -27.30 -11.87 15.69
N HIS A 45 -26.77 -13.05 16.00
CA HIS A 45 -25.54 -13.57 15.40
C HIS A 45 -25.69 -13.75 13.89
N THR A 46 -26.86 -14.20 13.41
CA THR A 46 -27.09 -14.46 11.98
C THR A 46 -27.03 -13.17 11.16
N VAL A 47 -27.55 -12.08 11.72
CA VAL A 47 -27.50 -10.75 11.09
C VAL A 47 -26.06 -10.23 11.05
N VAL A 48 -25.27 -10.45 12.11
CA VAL A 48 -23.87 -10.01 12.15
C VAL A 48 -23.03 -10.82 11.16
N GLU A 49 -23.20 -12.13 11.14
CA GLU A 49 -22.55 -13.07 10.21
C GLU A 49 -22.76 -12.67 8.76
N GLN A 50 -24.01 -12.57 8.30
CA GLN A 50 -24.34 -12.21 6.91
C GLN A 50 -23.76 -10.85 6.51
N ARG A 51 -23.81 -9.86 7.41
CA ARG A 51 -23.26 -8.53 7.13
C ARG A 51 -21.74 -8.52 7.11
N PHE A 52 -21.10 -9.38 7.90
CA PHE A 52 -19.66 -9.51 7.94
C PHE A 52 -19.14 -10.25 6.71
N GLU A 53 -19.81 -11.31 6.27
CA GLU A 53 -19.53 -11.97 4.98
C GLU A 53 -19.64 -10.98 3.81
N ALA A 54 -20.74 -10.20 3.77
CA ALA A 54 -20.92 -9.18 2.75
C ALA A 54 -19.83 -8.09 2.79
N PHE A 55 -19.28 -7.79 3.97
CA PHE A 55 -18.16 -6.87 4.13
C PHE A 55 -16.87 -7.44 3.50
N ILE A 56 -16.56 -8.70 3.78
CA ILE A 56 -15.39 -9.39 3.19
C ILE A 56 -15.49 -9.40 1.67
N GLN A 57 -16.65 -9.79 1.12
CA GLN A 57 -16.88 -9.84 -0.33
C GLN A 57 -16.82 -8.46 -0.98
N ARG A 58 -17.41 -7.44 -0.35
CA ARG A 58 -17.44 -6.07 -0.88
C ARG A 58 -16.03 -5.51 -1.08
N TYR A 59 -15.11 -5.83 -0.16
CA TYR A 59 -13.73 -5.34 -0.20
C TYR A 59 -12.75 -6.38 -0.75
N GLN A 60 -13.23 -7.52 -1.25
CA GLN A 60 -12.41 -8.59 -1.84
C GLN A 60 -11.30 -9.05 -0.89
N LEU A 61 -11.66 -9.24 0.38
CA LEU A 61 -10.71 -9.61 1.45
C LEU A 61 -10.54 -11.13 1.59
N GLU A 62 -11.14 -11.94 0.70
CA GLU A 62 -10.98 -13.40 0.72
C GLU A 62 -9.51 -13.78 0.53
N GLY A 63 -8.99 -14.66 1.40
CA GLY A 63 -7.59 -15.09 1.38
C GLY A 63 -6.58 -13.97 1.62
N SER A 64 -7.01 -12.79 2.09
CA SER A 64 -6.11 -11.66 2.32
C SER A 64 -5.09 -11.94 3.43
N THR A 65 -3.91 -11.33 3.32
CA THR A 65 -2.87 -11.39 4.36
C THR A 65 -2.96 -10.24 5.37
N ALA A 66 -4.10 -9.55 5.41
CA ALA A 66 -4.35 -8.45 6.31
C ALA A 66 -4.28 -8.89 7.78
N GLN A 67 -3.90 -7.98 8.67
CA GLN A 67 -4.01 -8.19 10.11
C GLN A 67 -5.42 -7.82 10.58
N TRP A 68 -6.06 -8.70 11.32
CA TRP A 68 -7.44 -8.57 11.76
C TRP A 68 -7.50 -8.34 13.26
N GLN A 69 -8.31 -7.35 13.67
CA GLN A 69 -8.60 -7.10 15.07
C GLN A 69 -10.11 -7.17 15.28
N ILE A 70 -10.55 -8.09 16.13
CA ILE A 70 -11.94 -8.31 16.48
C ILE A 70 -12.17 -7.78 17.90
N ILE A 71 -13.01 -6.76 18.02
CA ILE A 71 -13.38 -6.15 19.30
C ILE A 71 -14.86 -6.42 19.56
N VAL A 72 -15.16 -7.16 20.63
CA VAL A 72 -16.54 -7.47 21.03
C VAL A 72 -16.78 -6.99 22.45
N ASN A 73 -17.83 -6.18 22.64
CA ASN A 73 -18.30 -5.73 23.93
C ASN A 73 -19.69 -6.32 24.20
N GLY A 74 -19.89 -6.96 25.36
CA GLY A 74 -21.19 -7.51 25.75
C GLY A 74 -21.11 -8.49 26.92
N SER A 75 -22.25 -8.97 27.40
CA SER A 75 -22.33 -9.90 28.54
C SER A 75 -21.94 -11.35 28.21
N SER A 76 -22.08 -11.78 26.94
CA SER A 76 -21.67 -13.10 26.46
C SER A 76 -21.12 -13.02 25.03
N PRO A 77 -19.88 -12.54 24.85
CA PRO A 77 -19.30 -12.26 23.54
C PRO A 77 -18.73 -13.49 22.80
N GLN A 78 -18.40 -14.57 23.52
CA GLN A 78 -17.71 -15.75 22.99
C GLN A 78 -18.42 -16.44 21.83
N PRO A 79 -19.75 -16.69 21.87
CA PRO A 79 -20.44 -17.33 20.76
C PRO A 79 -20.32 -16.54 19.46
N LEU A 80 -20.39 -15.21 19.53
CA LEU A 80 -20.23 -14.37 18.36
C LEU A 80 -18.79 -14.35 17.86
N VAL A 81 -17.81 -14.31 18.76
CA VAL A 81 -16.40 -14.42 18.37
C VAL A 81 -16.16 -15.67 17.53
N SER A 82 -16.70 -16.82 17.98
CA SER A 82 -16.59 -18.08 17.21
C SER A 82 -17.27 -18.02 15.84
N VAL A 83 -18.42 -17.34 15.72
CA VAL A 83 -19.08 -17.12 14.42
C VAL A 83 -18.21 -16.26 13.50
N LEU A 84 -17.60 -15.19 14.01
CA LEU A 84 -16.70 -14.35 13.22
C LEU A 84 -15.45 -15.13 12.76
N ASP A 85 -14.90 -15.98 13.62
CA ASP A 85 -13.75 -16.83 13.28
C ASP A 85 -14.09 -17.86 12.22
N GLU A 86 -15.28 -18.45 12.29
CA GLU A 86 -15.77 -19.37 11.26
C GLU A 86 -15.93 -18.67 9.92
N VAL A 87 -16.51 -17.46 9.89
CA VAL A 87 -16.59 -16.64 8.68
C VAL A 87 -15.19 -16.35 8.11
N LEU A 88 -14.22 -15.96 8.95
CA LEU A 88 -12.85 -15.72 8.51
C LEU A 88 -12.20 -16.99 7.93
N ALA A 89 -12.36 -18.13 8.61
CA ALA A 89 -11.82 -19.42 8.16
C ALA A 89 -12.44 -19.87 6.83
N ASN A 90 -13.76 -19.73 6.66
CA ASN A 90 -14.47 -20.05 5.42
C ASN A 90 -14.03 -19.15 4.24
N ASN A 91 -13.53 -17.95 4.55
CA ASN A 91 -12.95 -17.03 3.58
C ASN A 91 -11.42 -17.17 3.45
N HIS A 92 -10.84 -18.29 3.90
CA HIS A 92 -9.42 -18.63 3.78
C HIS A 92 -8.46 -17.66 4.49
N ILE A 93 -8.93 -16.95 5.51
CA ILE A 93 -8.10 -16.04 6.31
C ILE A 93 -7.48 -16.82 7.47
N ALA A 94 -6.17 -16.67 7.67
CA ALA A 94 -5.44 -17.44 8.67
C ALA A 94 -5.69 -16.90 10.08
N GLN A 95 -6.05 -17.78 11.01
CA GLN A 95 -6.27 -17.42 12.42
C GLN A 95 -5.03 -16.81 13.10
N SER A 96 -3.82 -17.07 12.58
CA SER A 96 -2.59 -16.43 13.05
C SER A 96 -2.52 -14.92 12.80
N GLN A 97 -3.43 -14.39 11.98
CA GLN A 97 -3.53 -12.96 11.64
C GLN A 97 -4.63 -12.25 12.43
N VAL A 98 -5.32 -12.95 13.34
CA VAL A 98 -6.50 -12.44 14.05
C VAL A 98 -6.16 -12.20 15.53
N GLU A 99 -6.41 -10.98 16.01
CA GLU A 99 -6.33 -10.61 17.42
C GLU A 99 -7.74 -10.34 17.97
N HIS A 100 -8.02 -10.87 19.16
CA HIS A 100 -9.31 -10.71 19.84
C HIS A 100 -9.20 -9.81 21.06
N GLN A 101 -10.11 -8.86 21.16
CA GLN A 101 -10.29 -8.03 22.34
C GLN A 101 -11.73 -8.12 22.80
N VAL A 102 -11.93 -8.72 23.97
CA VAL A 102 -13.25 -9.07 24.47
C VAL A 102 -13.49 -8.38 25.80
N ASN A 103 -14.51 -7.52 25.85
CA ASN A 103 -14.85 -6.76 27.05
C ASN A 103 -16.22 -7.15 27.60
N ASN A 104 -16.22 -7.72 28.81
CA ASN A 104 -17.43 -8.18 29.50
C ASN A 104 -18.11 -7.09 30.37
N THR A 105 -17.87 -5.81 30.08
CA THR A 105 -18.20 -4.70 31.00
C THR A 105 -19.43 -3.89 30.57
N SER A 106 -19.97 -4.13 29.37
CA SER A 106 -21.02 -3.29 28.77
C SER A 106 -22.37 -3.99 28.69
N ASN A 107 -23.43 -3.31 29.17
CA ASN A 107 -24.83 -3.71 28.92
C ASN A 107 -25.24 -3.55 27.44
N ARG A 108 -24.47 -2.80 26.65
CA ARG A 108 -24.72 -2.58 25.22
C ARG A 108 -23.78 -3.45 24.40
N PHE A 109 -24.38 -4.31 23.57
CA PHE A 109 -23.66 -5.18 22.67
C PHE A 109 -23.09 -4.41 21.48
N SER A 110 -21.81 -4.59 21.17
CA SER A 110 -21.19 -4.02 19.97
C SER A 110 -20.05 -4.87 19.46
N VAL A 111 -19.89 -4.89 18.15
CA VAL A 111 -18.82 -5.56 17.41
C VAL A 111 -18.12 -4.53 16.54
N SER A 112 -16.80 -4.51 16.60
CA SER A 112 -15.95 -3.80 15.66
C SER A 112 -14.90 -4.77 15.14
N VAL A 113 -14.77 -4.86 13.82
CA VAL A 113 -13.70 -5.62 13.16
C VAL A 113 -12.88 -4.66 12.33
N ILE A 114 -11.56 -4.70 12.47
CA ILE A 114 -10.62 -3.87 11.72
C ILE A 114 -9.69 -4.82 10.95
N ALA A 115 -9.68 -4.71 9.62
CA ALA A 115 -8.69 -5.39 8.78
C ALA A 115 -7.67 -4.35 8.29
N THR A 116 -6.39 -4.61 8.55
CA THR A 116 -5.28 -3.74 8.14
C THR A 116 -4.46 -4.43 7.07
N ASP A 117 -4.57 -3.94 5.84
CA ASP A 117 -3.82 -4.44 4.68
C ASP A 117 -2.71 -3.44 4.28
N MET A 118 -1.59 -3.95 3.78
CA MET A 118 -0.45 -3.13 3.40
C MET A 118 -0.43 -2.94 1.88
N GLN A 119 -0.84 -1.76 1.43
CA GLN A 119 -0.84 -1.44 0.00
C GLN A 119 0.47 -0.77 -0.40
N VAL A 120 1.04 -1.23 -1.52
CA VAL A 120 2.21 -0.59 -2.11
C VAL A 120 1.79 0.47 -3.12
N ARG A 121 2.35 1.66 -2.97
CA ARG A 121 2.20 2.78 -3.89
C ARG A 121 3.55 3.09 -4.52
N LEU A 122 3.56 3.07 -5.85
CA LEU A 122 4.72 3.45 -6.65
C LEU A 122 4.68 4.95 -6.93
N GLU A 123 5.86 5.57 -6.96
CA GLU A 123 6.00 6.96 -7.39
C GLU A 123 5.48 7.15 -8.83
N VAL A 124 4.69 8.19 -9.07
CA VAL A 124 4.21 8.52 -10.43
C VAL A 124 5.35 9.22 -11.18
N CYS A 125 5.98 8.49 -12.10
CA CYS A 125 7.08 9.01 -12.89
C CYS A 125 6.60 10.04 -13.93
N GLN A 126 7.21 11.22 -13.97
CA GLN A 126 6.93 12.20 -15.03
C GLN A 126 7.58 11.78 -16.35
N GLN A 127 6.85 11.92 -17.46
CA GLN A 127 7.40 11.65 -18.79
C GLN A 127 8.50 12.67 -19.14
N GLN A 128 9.58 12.16 -19.75
CA GLN A 128 10.68 13.01 -20.23
C GLN A 128 10.19 13.96 -21.32
N LYS A 129 10.55 15.24 -21.19
CA LYS A 129 10.32 16.25 -22.23
C LYS A 129 11.58 16.42 -23.08
N VAL A 130 11.40 16.59 -24.38
CA VAL A 130 12.51 16.88 -25.31
C VAL A 130 13.26 18.14 -24.81
N GLY A 131 14.59 18.04 -24.73
CA GLY A 131 15.45 19.10 -24.21
C GLY A 131 15.66 19.12 -22.69
N HIS A 132 15.02 18.22 -21.93
CA HIS A 132 15.22 18.05 -20.47
C HIS A 132 15.69 16.64 -20.11
N TYR A 133 16.28 15.93 -21.07
CA TYR A 133 16.81 14.58 -20.85
C TYR A 133 17.97 14.64 -19.85
N GLY A 134 17.86 13.89 -18.75
CA GLY A 134 18.87 13.90 -17.68
C GLY A 134 18.64 14.93 -16.56
N TYR A 135 17.55 15.72 -16.60
CA TYR A 135 17.21 16.67 -15.51
C TYR A 135 16.16 16.13 -14.53
N SER A 136 15.68 14.91 -14.72
CA SER A 136 14.63 14.30 -13.89
C SER A 136 14.92 12.83 -13.61
N LYS A 137 14.18 12.22 -12.68
CA LYS A 137 14.39 10.85 -12.19
C LYS A 137 14.16 9.80 -13.29
N LEU A 138 15.20 9.49 -14.05
CA LEU A 138 15.14 8.53 -15.16
C LEU A 138 14.93 7.07 -14.67
N GLY A 139 15.44 6.71 -13.49
CA GLY A 139 15.34 5.35 -12.93
C GLY A 139 13.94 4.93 -12.50
N CYS A 140 13.06 5.90 -12.23
CA CYS A 140 11.68 5.65 -11.80
C CYS A 140 10.89 4.79 -12.81
N TYR A 141 11.00 5.07 -14.11
CA TYR A 141 10.21 4.37 -15.13
C TYR A 141 10.65 2.91 -15.31
N THR A 142 11.96 2.65 -15.33
CA THR A 142 12.49 1.29 -15.48
C THR A 142 12.26 0.45 -14.24
N ASP A 143 12.47 1.03 -13.05
CA ASP A 143 12.32 0.32 -11.78
C ASP A 143 10.84 0.09 -11.43
N GLY A 144 9.97 1.06 -11.72
CA GLY A 144 8.52 0.93 -11.52
C GLY A 144 7.92 -0.18 -12.37
N ASN A 145 8.24 -0.25 -13.67
CA ASN A 145 7.76 -1.31 -14.56
C ASN A 145 8.30 -2.68 -14.17
N ARG A 146 9.58 -2.76 -13.78
CA ARG A 146 10.18 -3.99 -13.27
C ARG A 146 9.46 -4.46 -11.99
N TRP A 147 9.18 -3.56 -11.06
CA TRP A 147 8.49 -3.91 -9.81
C TRP A 147 7.05 -4.33 -10.06
N GLN A 148 6.29 -3.60 -10.89
CA GLN A 148 4.94 -4.00 -11.32
C GLN A 148 4.92 -5.40 -11.93
N SER A 149 5.92 -5.74 -12.76
CA SER A 149 6.03 -7.07 -13.36
C SER A 149 6.34 -8.17 -12.33
N MET A 150 7.00 -7.85 -11.21
CA MET A 150 7.25 -8.81 -10.13
C MET A 150 6.02 -9.03 -9.24
N VAL A 151 5.22 -7.99 -8.99
CA VAL A 151 4.07 -8.07 -8.06
C VAL A 151 2.71 -8.34 -8.73
N ASN A 152 2.57 -8.00 -10.00
CA ASN A 152 1.37 -8.24 -10.81
C ASN A 152 1.80 -8.66 -12.23
N PRO A 153 2.41 -9.86 -12.39
CA PRO A 153 2.99 -10.29 -13.66
C PRO A 153 1.99 -10.29 -14.82
N GLU A 154 0.71 -10.52 -14.54
CA GLU A 154 -0.40 -10.48 -15.50
C GLU A 154 -0.77 -9.08 -16.01
N LYS A 155 -0.24 -8.03 -15.37
CA LYS A 155 -0.45 -6.61 -15.74
C LYS A 155 0.81 -5.97 -16.33
N SER A 156 1.84 -6.75 -16.67
CA SER A 156 2.99 -6.23 -17.40
C SER A 156 2.57 -5.77 -18.81
N LEU A 157 2.76 -4.48 -19.11
CA LEU A 157 2.65 -3.90 -20.46
C LEU A 157 4.01 -3.85 -21.12
#